data_AF-A0A920NAA0-F1
#
_entry.id   AF-A0A920NAA0-F1
#
_cell.length_a   1.000
_cell.length_b   1.000
_cell.length_c   1.000
_cell.angle_alpha   90.00
_cell.angle_beta   90.00
_cell.angle_gamma   90.00
#
_symmetry.space_group_name_H-M   'P 1'
#
loop_
_entity.id
_entity.type
_entity.pdbx_description
1 polymer ?
#
loop_
_entity_poly.entity_id
_entity_poly.type
_entity_poly.pdbx_seq_one_letter_code
_entity_poly.pdbx_strand_id
1 'polypeptide(L)' 'MGIDPVEGREITLPAPFFFPWLLLWAKDGEVMVGVNHDPLNKEMFHAAHGMGAYLNEEGLKFLQGTLEGA' A
#
# COMPACT_ATOMS: atom_id res chain seq x y z
N MET A 1 -4.88 -13.98 -7.92
CA MET A 1 -3.58 -13.37 -8.25
C MET A 1 -3.66 -11.94 -7.77
N GLY A 2 -2.82 -11.55 -6.81
CA GLY A 2 -2.70 -10.19 -6.30
C GLY A 2 -1.24 -9.74 -6.41
N ILE A 3 -0.98 -8.45 -6.35
CA ILE A 3 0.39 -7.94 -6.30
C ILE A 3 0.69 -7.53 -4.86
N ASP A 4 1.82 -7.99 -4.32
CA ASP A 4 2.37 -7.55 -3.05
C ASP A 4 2.63 -6.04 -3.13
N PRO A 5 1.98 -5.19 -2.32
CA PRO A 5 2.26 -3.76 -2.32
C PRO A 5 3.59 -3.38 -1.66
N VAL A 6 4.22 -4.29 -0.91
CA VAL A 6 5.53 -4.08 -0.28
C VAL A 6 6.66 -4.39 -1.26
N GLU A 7 6.54 -5.49 -2.01
CA GLU A 7 7.62 -5.97 -2.88
C GLU A 7 7.32 -5.87 -4.39
N GLY A 8 6.10 -5.49 -4.79
CA GLY A 8 5.68 -5.38 -6.18
C GLY A 8 5.58 -6.73 -6.92
N ARG A 9 5.56 -7.86 -6.20
CA ARG A 9 5.57 -9.22 -6.77
C ARG A 9 4.17 -9.78 -6.93
N GLU A 10 3.94 -10.56 -7.98
CA GLU A 10 2.70 -11.34 -8.10
C GLU A 10 2.65 -12.46 -7.05
N ILE A 11 1.59 -12.49 -6.25
CA ILE A 11 1.28 -13.54 -5.29
C ILE A 11 -0.01 -14.25 -5.72
N THR A 12 0.03 -15.58 -5.73
CA THR A 12 -1.16 -16.42 -5.85
C THR A 12 -1.57 -16.93 -4.48
N LEU A 13 -2.67 -16.42 -3.94
CA LEU A 13 -3.24 -16.86 -2.66
C LEU A 13 -4.54 -17.65 -2.90
N PRO A 14 -4.73 -18.82 -2.25
CA PRO A 14 -5.96 -19.61 -2.36
C PRO A 14 -7.11 -18.94 -1.60
N ALA A 15 -8.30 -18.90 -2.20
CA ALA A 15 -9.48 -18.20 -1.69
C ALA A 15 -10.15 -18.89 -0.46
N PRO A 16 -10.92 -18.16 0.38
CA PRO A 16 -11.30 -16.75 0.22
C PRO A 16 -10.37 -15.86 1.05
N PHE A 17 -9.30 -15.37 0.42
CA PHE A 17 -8.48 -14.32 1.01
C PHE A 17 -9.25 -13.00 0.87
N PHE A 18 -9.59 -12.40 2.01
CA PHE A 18 -10.29 -11.12 2.10
C PHE A 18 -9.33 -10.03 1.59
N PHE A 19 -9.49 -9.65 0.32
CA PHE A 19 -8.59 -8.70 -0.35
C PHE A 19 -8.80 -7.29 0.21
N PRO A 20 -7.78 -6.66 0.83
CA PRO A 20 -7.81 -5.23 0.93
C PRO A 20 -7.70 -4.65 -0.49
N TRP A 21 -8.47 -3.60 -0.78
CA TRP A 21 -8.47 -2.99 -2.11
C TRP A 21 -7.22 -2.13 -2.27
N LEU A 22 -6.38 -2.52 -3.23
CA LEU A 22 -5.22 -1.73 -3.64
C LEU A 22 -5.59 -0.85 -4.84
N LEU A 23 -5.35 0.46 -4.72
CA LEU A 23 -5.47 1.42 -5.80
C LEU A 23 -4.17 2.22 -5.91
N LEU A 24 -3.61 2.28 -7.12
CA LEU A 24 -2.47 3.11 -7.45
C LEU A 24 -2.86 4.06 -8.58
N TRP A 25 -2.55 5.34 -8.41
CA TRP A 25 -2.66 6.32 -9.49
C TRP A 25 -1.27 6.83 -9.85
N ALA A 26 -0.93 6.74 -11.12
CA ALA A 26 0.36 7.18 -11.65
C ALA A 26 0.16 8.25 -12.74
N LYS A 27 1.09 9.20 -12.79
CA LYS A 27 1.15 10.26 -13.80
C LYS A 27 2.58 10.34 -14.31
N ASP A 28 2.75 10.37 -15.62
CA ASP A 28 4.07 10.48 -16.27
C ASP A 28 5.10 9.42 -15.82
N GLY A 29 4.62 8.22 -15.47
CA GLY A 29 5.45 7.11 -15.00
C GLY A 29 5.76 7.13 -13.49
N GLU A 30 5.30 8.14 -12.76
CA GLU A 30 5.50 8.28 -11.32
C GLU A 30 4.20 7.97 -10.55
N VAL A 31 4.31 7.24 -9.44
CA VAL A 31 3.16 6.95 -8.55
C VAL A 31 2.84 8.19 -7.73
N MET A 32 1.65 8.73 -7.93
CA MET A 32 1.18 9.95 -7.28
C MET A 32 0.38 9.66 -6.02
N VAL A 33 -0.41 8.59 -6.02
CA VAL A 33 -1.29 8.20 -4.90
C VAL A 33 -1.33 6.68 -4.79
N GLY A 34 -1.25 6.16 -3.57
CA GLY A 34 -1.49 4.76 -3.25
C GLY A 34 -2.48 4.61 -2.09
N VAL A 35 -3.40 3.65 -2.21
CA VAL A 35 -4.39 3.31 -1.19
C VAL A 35 -4.44 1.79 -1.06
N ASN A 36 -4.40 1.29 0.18
CA ASN A 36 -4.62 -0.09 0.55
C ASN A 36 -5.69 -0.11 1.65
N HIS A 37 -6.89 -0.60 1.36
CA HIS A 37 -8.03 -0.51 2.26
C HIS A 37 -8.56 -1.88 2.67
N ASP A 38 -8.49 -2.17 3.96
CA ASP A 38 -9.13 -3.32 4.61
C ASP A 38 -10.42 -2.88 5.34
N PRO A 39 -11.60 -3.14 4.76
CA PRO A 39 -12.87 -2.73 5.36
C PRO A 39 -13.25 -3.54 6.61
N LEU A 40 -12.67 -4.73 6.81
CA LEU A 40 -12.97 -5.57 7.98
C LEU A 40 -12.31 -5.01 9.23
N ASN A 41 -11.05 -4.62 9.11
CA ASN A 41 -10.28 -4.02 10.19
C ASN A 41 -10.52 -2.51 10.30
N LYS A 42 -11.22 -1.89 9.34
CA LYS A 42 -11.44 -0.44 9.23
C LYS A 42 -10.10 0.30 9.15
N GLU A 43 -9.22 -0.25 8.33
CA GLU A 43 -7.86 0.24 8.14
C GLU A 43 -7.65 0.63 6.68
N MET A 44 -7.15 1.84 6.47
CA MET A 44 -6.76 2.35 5.16
C MET A 44 -5.35 2.91 5.25
N PHE A 45 -4.39 2.21 4.67
CA PHE A 45 -3.08 2.78 4.42
C PHE A 45 -3.14 3.61 3.15
N HIS A 46 -2.76 4.88 3.22
CA HIS A 46 -2.69 5.72 2.03
C HIS A 46 -1.51 6.68 2.07
N ALA A 47 -1.03 7.03 0.88
CA ALA A 47 0.03 7.99 0.69
C ALA A 47 -0.21 8.78 -0.59
N ALA A 48 0.18 10.04 -0.57
CA ALA A 48 0.20 10.88 -1.75
C ALA A 48 1.59 11.52 -1.88
N HIS A 49 2.07 11.66 -3.11
CA HIS A 49 3.37 12.20 -3.42
C HIS A 49 3.57 13.58 -2.75
N GLY A 50 4.59 13.70 -1.91
CA GLY A 50 4.91 14.91 -1.14
C GLY A 50 4.07 15.17 0.11
N MET A 51 3.07 14.34 0.41
CA MET A 51 2.14 14.52 1.54
C MET A 51 2.42 13.58 2.73
N GLY A 52 3.28 12.58 2.54
CA GLY A 52 3.56 11.54 3.55
C GLY A 52 2.66 10.32 3.41
N ALA A 53 2.68 9.47 4.44
CA ALA A 53 1.91 8.24 4.53
C ALA A 53 1.06 8.23 5.79
N TYR A 54 -0.08 7.57 5.72
CA TYR A 54 -1.11 7.61 6.75
C TYR A 54 -1.71 6.21 6.96
N LEU A 55 -2.09 5.91 8.20
CA LEU A 55 -3.03 4.85 8.54
C LEU A 55 -4.31 5.55 8.98
N ASN A 56 -5.37 5.39 8.19
CA ASN A 56 -6.58 6.17 8.30
C ASN A 56 -6.20 7.67 8.26
N GLU A 57 -6.55 8.45 9.27
CA GLU A 57 -6.27 9.89 9.33
C GLU A 57 -4.96 10.20 10.08
N GLU A 58 -4.31 9.18 10.65
CA GLU A 58 -3.10 9.32 11.45
C GLU A 58 -1.84 9.24 10.57
N GLY A 59 -1.01 10.27 10.64
CA GLY A 59 0.25 10.32 9.92
C GLY A 59 1.27 9.31 10.47
N LEU A 60 1.82 8.48 9.60
CA LEU A 60 2.85 7.51 9.95
C LEU A 60 4.21 8.20 10.03
N LYS A 61 4.98 7.86 11.07
CA LYS A 61 6.39 8.23 11.16
C LYS A 61 7.21 7.21 10.41
N PHE A 62 8.17 7.68 9.60
CA PHE A 62 9.15 6.81 8.98
C PHE A 62 9.88 6.01 10.06
N LEU A 63 9.83 4.68 9.97
CA LEU A 63 10.79 3.84 10.67
C LEU A 63 12.13 4.04 9.97
N GLN A 64 13.12 4.55 10.70
CA GLN A 64 14.49 4.61 10.22
C GLN A 64 15.03 3.18 10.19
N GLY A 65 14.98 2.56 9.01
CA GLY A 65 15.47 1.21 8.75
C GLY A 65 15.85 1.09 7.28
N THR A 66 17.04 0.58 7.03
CA THR A 66 17.54 0.31 5.68
C THR A 66 16.74 -0.86 5.10
N LEU A 67 16.09 -0.65 3.95
CA LEU A 67 15.61 -1.76 3.12
C LEU A 67 16.83 -2.37 2.43
N GLU A 68 17.56 -3.23 3.14
CA GLU A 68 18.53 -4.12 2.52
C GLU A 68 17.78 -5.32 1.94
N GLY A 69 17.78 -5.44 0.61
CA GLY A 69 17.31 -6.62 -0.11
C GLY A 69 15.99 -6.42 -0.85
N ALA A 70 16.06 -5.78 -2.01
CA ALA A 70 15.09 -5.96 -3.09
C ALA A 70 15.74 -6.80 -4.19
#